data_AF-A0A455U2D9-F1
#
_entry.id   AF-A0A455U2D9-F1
#
_cell.length_a   1.000
_cell.length_b   1.000
_cell.length_c   1.000
_cell.angle_alpha   90.00
_cell.angle_beta   90.00
_cell.angle_gamma   90.00
#
_symmetry.space_group_name_H-M   'P 1'
#
loop_
_entity.id
_entity.type
_entity.pdbx_description
1 polymer ?
#
loop_
_entity_poly.entity_id
_entity_poly.type
_entity_poly.pdbx_seq_one_letter_code
_entity_poly.pdbx_strand_id
1 'polypeptide(L)'
;MKSMSFSPTAPLMAGDEETGLELVEMCKAACAGQALLKVIIESGELKEPALIKRASELAIEGGADFIKTSTGKVAVNATLEAAEIMLKAIKASGKDVGFKAAGGVKTAEDAAEYLALANNIMGPGWVTPAHFRFGASSLLGNLLATLSGNTNAAPQGQGGY
;
A
#
# COMPACT_ATOMS: atom_id res chain seq x y z
N MET A 1 8.15 -8.78 13.27
CA MET A 1 8.71 -9.10 11.94
C MET A 1 9.30 -7.82 11.36
N LYS A 2 10.60 -7.80 11.02
CA LYS A 2 11.25 -6.61 10.42
C LYS A 2 10.75 -6.43 8.98
N SER A 3 10.72 -5.19 8.49
CA SER A 3 10.40 -4.93 7.08
C SER A 3 11.12 -3.72 6.51
N MET A 4 11.52 -3.82 5.25
CA MET A 4 12.12 -2.74 4.47
C MET A 4 11.08 -2.12 3.52
N SER A 5 11.23 -0.82 3.22
CA SER A 5 10.40 -0.13 2.23
C SER A 5 11.18 0.91 1.44
N PHE A 6 10.99 0.96 0.13
CA PHE A 6 11.59 1.92 -0.80
C PHE A 6 10.66 2.13 -2.02
N SER A 7 10.97 3.09 -2.91
CA SER A 7 10.16 3.40 -4.10
C SER A 7 11.00 3.39 -5.40
N PRO A 8 10.61 2.60 -6.44
CA PRO A 8 11.24 2.60 -7.78
C PRO A 8 10.53 3.54 -8.78
N THR A 9 9.76 4.51 -8.31
CA THR A 9 8.81 5.28 -9.13
C THR A 9 9.49 6.22 -10.14
N ALA A 10 10.63 6.80 -9.78
CA ALA A 10 11.31 7.78 -10.63
C ALA A 10 11.86 7.18 -11.95
N PRO A 11 12.56 6.02 -11.95
CA PRO A 11 12.95 5.34 -13.19
C PRO A 11 11.78 5.06 -14.14
N LEU A 12 10.66 4.54 -13.60
CA LEU A 12 9.47 4.24 -14.42
C LEU A 12 8.91 5.49 -15.13
N MET A 13 8.82 6.63 -14.42
CA MET A 13 8.35 7.88 -15.03
C MET A 13 9.29 8.42 -16.12
N ALA A 14 10.56 8.02 -16.08
CA ALA A 14 11.54 8.33 -17.12
C ALA A 14 11.56 7.31 -18.28
N GLY A 15 10.69 6.27 -18.22
CA GLY A 15 10.65 5.19 -19.21
C GLY A 15 11.67 4.08 -18.98
N ASP A 16 12.37 4.08 -17.85
CA ASP A 16 13.35 3.07 -17.47
C ASP A 16 12.73 2.07 -16.48
N GLU A 17 12.09 1.05 -17.04
CA GLU A 17 11.46 -0.02 -16.27
C GLU A 17 12.48 -1.02 -15.70
N GLU A 18 13.60 -1.21 -16.41
CA GLU A 18 14.64 -2.18 -16.08
C GLU A 18 15.31 -1.82 -14.75
N THR A 19 15.75 -0.57 -14.59
CA THR A 19 16.32 -0.08 -13.32
C THR A 19 15.34 -0.23 -12.16
N GLY A 20 14.04 0.01 -12.41
CA GLY A 20 13.00 -0.13 -11.40
C GLY A 20 12.84 -1.58 -10.94
N LEU A 21 12.86 -2.53 -11.87
CA LEU A 21 12.77 -3.96 -11.59
C LEU A 21 14.01 -4.47 -10.85
N GLU A 22 15.20 -4.19 -11.38
CA GLU A 22 16.48 -4.61 -10.78
C GLU A 22 16.62 -4.13 -9.33
N LEU A 23 16.20 -2.89 -9.04
CA LEU A 23 16.23 -2.36 -7.68
C LEU A 23 15.35 -3.18 -6.72
N VAL A 24 14.17 -3.63 -7.17
CA VAL A 24 13.28 -4.49 -6.36
C VAL A 24 13.91 -5.85 -6.14
N GLU A 25 14.48 -6.47 -7.18
CA GLU A 25 15.13 -7.77 -7.09
C GLU A 25 16.32 -7.75 -6.14
N MET A 26 17.19 -6.74 -6.25
CA MET A 26 18.33 -6.55 -5.34
C MET A 26 17.88 -6.36 -3.89
N CYS A 27 16.84 -5.55 -3.66
CA CYS A 27 16.29 -5.34 -2.33
C CYS A 27 15.64 -6.62 -1.77
N LYS A 28 14.99 -7.41 -2.62
CA LYS A 28 14.41 -8.70 -2.23
C LYS A 28 15.50 -9.71 -1.86
N ALA A 29 16.56 -9.79 -2.65
CA ALA A 29 17.73 -10.61 -2.36
C ALA A 29 18.37 -10.21 -1.03
N ALA A 30 18.53 -8.91 -0.77
CA ALA A 30 19.05 -8.40 0.50
C ALA A 30 18.15 -8.73 1.71
N CYS A 31 16.84 -8.92 1.50
CA CYS A 31 15.94 -9.35 2.56
C CYS A 31 16.13 -10.82 2.95
N ALA A 32 16.65 -11.69 2.08
CA ALA A 32 17.10 -13.08 2.33
C ALA A 32 16.29 -13.89 3.38
N GLY A 33 14.95 -13.79 3.38
CA GLY A 33 14.08 -14.46 4.36
C GLY A 33 14.12 -13.89 5.79
N GLN A 34 14.91 -12.84 6.04
CA GLN A 34 15.02 -12.15 7.32
C GLN A 34 13.92 -11.09 7.53
N ALA A 35 13.35 -10.59 6.43
CA ALA A 35 12.34 -9.55 6.43
C ALA A 35 11.39 -9.66 5.23
N LEU A 36 10.17 -9.17 5.39
CA LEU A 36 9.24 -8.97 4.27
C LEU A 36 9.55 -7.63 3.60
N LEU A 37 9.65 -7.63 2.27
CA LEU A 37 9.84 -6.46 1.43
C LEU A 37 8.50 -5.82 1.08
N LYS A 38 8.35 -4.52 1.34
CA LYS A 38 7.19 -3.74 0.87
C LYS A 38 7.66 -2.68 -0.11
N VAL A 39 7.20 -2.74 -1.35
CA VAL A 39 7.55 -1.73 -2.35
C VAL A 39 6.50 -0.63 -2.33
N ILE A 40 6.94 0.63 -2.22
CA ILE A 40 6.08 1.81 -2.25
C ILE A 40 6.06 2.33 -3.67
N ILE A 41 4.92 2.29 -4.36
CA ILE A 41 4.85 2.76 -5.76
C ILE A 41 4.57 4.26 -5.87
N GLU A 42 4.29 4.93 -4.75
CA GLU A 42 3.98 6.36 -4.67
C GLU A 42 2.88 6.76 -5.66
N SER A 43 1.72 6.10 -5.56
CA SER A 43 0.62 6.17 -6.53
C SER A 43 0.10 7.58 -6.80
N GLY A 44 0.14 8.47 -5.80
CA GLY A 44 -0.29 9.87 -5.96
C GLY A 44 0.67 10.72 -6.79
N GLU A 45 1.93 10.32 -6.92
CA GLU A 45 2.89 10.96 -7.83
C GLU A 45 2.79 10.37 -9.25
N LEU A 46 2.51 9.06 -9.37
CA LEU A 46 2.30 8.40 -10.65
C LEU A 46 1.10 8.95 -11.43
N LYS A 47 -0.02 9.22 -10.73
CA LYS A 47 -1.29 9.81 -11.21
C LYS A 47 -2.02 9.01 -12.29
N GLU A 48 -1.32 8.64 -13.36
CA GLU A 48 -1.84 7.89 -14.50
C GLU A 48 -2.14 6.44 -14.10
N PRO A 49 -3.38 5.95 -14.34
CA PRO A 49 -3.76 4.57 -14.03
C PRO A 49 -2.82 3.51 -14.67
N ALA A 50 -2.33 3.78 -15.88
CA ALA A 50 -1.41 2.89 -16.59
C ALA A 50 -0.06 2.78 -15.85
N LEU A 51 0.47 3.87 -15.31
CA LEU A 51 1.71 3.86 -14.54
C LEU A 51 1.54 3.20 -13.18
N ILE A 52 0.41 3.43 -12.50
CA ILE A 52 0.09 2.73 -11.23
C ILE A 52 0.04 1.23 -11.45
N LYS A 53 -0.62 0.78 -12.52
CA LYS A 53 -0.67 -0.62 -12.91
C LYS A 53 0.73 -1.16 -13.20
N ARG A 54 1.51 -0.48 -14.04
CA ARG A 54 2.85 -0.94 -14.43
C ARG A 54 3.82 -1.00 -13.25
N ALA A 55 3.83 0.01 -12.37
CA ALA A 55 4.63 0.00 -11.16
C ALA A 55 4.26 -1.15 -10.22
N SER A 56 2.97 -1.47 -10.11
CA SER A 56 2.50 -2.61 -9.33
C SER A 56 3.00 -3.93 -9.91
N GLU A 57 2.91 -4.09 -11.23
CA GLU A 57 3.40 -5.29 -11.94
C GLU A 57 4.89 -5.48 -11.76
N LEU A 58 5.71 -4.44 -11.97
CA LEU A 58 7.16 -4.50 -11.79
C LEU A 58 7.54 -4.83 -10.34
N ALA A 59 6.85 -4.25 -9.34
CA ALA A 59 7.08 -4.58 -7.95
C ALA A 59 6.77 -6.06 -7.63
N ILE A 60 5.67 -6.58 -8.18
CA ILE A 60 5.27 -7.99 -8.04
C ILE A 60 6.24 -8.91 -8.79
N GLU A 61 6.72 -8.49 -9.95
CA GLU A 61 7.71 -9.21 -10.76
C GLU A 61 9.02 -9.36 -9.99
N GLY A 62 9.55 -8.27 -9.44
CA GLY A 62 10.78 -8.25 -8.63
C GLY A 62 10.68 -8.89 -7.25
N GLY A 63 9.51 -9.45 -6.89
CA GLY A 63 9.35 -10.29 -5.69
C GLY A 63 8.94 -9.56 -4.42
N ALA A 64 8.27 -8.40 -4.53
CA ALA A 64 7.67 -7.72 -3.37
C ALA A 64 6.71 -8.65 -2.61
N ASP A 65 6.80 -8.66 -1.27
CA ASP A 65 5.82 -9.36 -0.42
C ASP A 65 4.57 -8.50 -0.21
N PHE A 66 4.72 -7.18 -0.30
CA PHE A 66 3.63 -6.22 -0.32
C PHE A 66 3.89 -5.11 -1.33
N ILE A 67 2.81 -4.62 -1.95
CA ILE A 67 2.82 -3.31 -2.61
C ILE A 67 2.06 -2.29 -1.76
N LYS A 68 2.66 -1.12 -1.57
CA LYS A 68 2.19 -0.03 -0.71
C LYS A 68 1.91 1.20 -1.57
N THR A 69 0.78 1.87 -1.31
CA THR A 69 0.36 3.05 -2.09
C THR A 69 1.40 4.17 -2.00
N SER A 70 1.71 4.62 -0.77
CA SER A 70 2.41 5.90 -0.59
C SER A 70 3.34 5.94 0.62
N THR A 71 4.28 6.89 0.64
CA THR A 71 5.15 7.16 1.79
C THR A 71 4.42 7.86 2.93
N GLY A 72 3.33 8.61 2.65
CA GLY A 72 2.69 9.50 3.61
C GLY A 72 3.27 10.93 3.59
N LYS A 73 4.19 11.22 2.67
CA LYS A 73 4.96 12.48 2.63
C LYS A 73 4.64 13.39 1.44
N VAL A 74 3.80 12.92 0.52
CA VAL A 74 3.39 13.63 -0.70
C VAL A 74 1.95 14.15 -0.56
N ALA A 75 1.53 15.01 -1.49
CA ALA A 75 0.23 15.68 -1.43
C ALA A 75 -0.95 14.70 -1.56
N VAL A 76 -0.88 13.77 -2.52
CA VAL A 76 -1.88 12.71 -2.74
C VAL A 76 -1.28 11.39 -2.28
N ASN A 77 -1.95 10.69 -1.37
CA ASN A 77 -1.47 9.42 -0.82
C ASN A 77 -2.36 8.26 -1.31
N ALA A 78 -2.88 7.41 -0.40
CA ALA A 78 -3.81 6.36 -0.77
C ALA A 78 -5.11 6.97 -1.30
N THR A 79 -5.59 6.44 -2.43
CA THR A 79 -6.95 6.66 -2.94
C THR A 79 -7.57 5.31 -3.28
N LEU A 80 -8.90 5.23 -3.33
CA LEU A 80 -9.60 4.00 -3.68
C LEU A 80 -9.32 3.58 -5.13
N GLU A 81 -9.17 4.53 -6.04
CA GLU A 81 -8.86 4.26 -7.45
C GLU A 81 -7.48 3.60 -7.59
N ALA A 82 -6.47 4.15 -6.91
CA ALA A 82 -5.15 3.53 -6.89
C ALA A 82 -5.17 2.15 -6.23
N ALA A 83 -5.90 2.00 -5.12
CA ALA A 83 -6.05 0.72 -4.44
C ALA A 83 -6.70 -0.35 -5.33
N GLU A 84 -7.75 0.01 -6.08
CA GLU A 84 -8.43 -0.89 -7.01
C GLU A 84 -7.47 -1.40 -8.08
N ILE A 85 -6.68 -0.50 -8.70
CA ILE A 85 -5.70 -0.86 -9.72
C ILE A 85 -4.65 -1.82 -9.15
N MET A 86 -4.10 -1.50 -7.98
CA MET A 86 -3.09 -2.32 -7.29
C MET A 86 -3.63 -3.71 -6.92
N LEU A 87 -4.84 -3.78 -6.36
CA LEU A 87 -5.49 -5.05 -6.00
C LEU A 87 -5.78 -5.91 -7.24
N LYS A 88 -6.22 -5.30 -8.34
CA LYS A 88 -6.41 -5.99 -9.62
C LYS A 88 -5.09 -6.53 -10.18
N ALA A 89 -3.99 -5.79 -10.06
CA ALA A 89 -2.67 -6.26 -10.46
C ALA A 89 -2.21 -7.47 -9.61
N ILE A 90 -2.41 -7.41 -8.28
CA ILE A 90 -2.15 -8.56 -7.39
C ILE A 90 -2.96 -9.77 -7.85
N LYS A 91 -4.28 -9.62 -8.01
CA LYS A 91 -5.16 -10.72 -8.44
C LYS A 91 -4.74 -11.33 -9.77
N ALA A 92 -4.45 -10.49 -10.76
CA ALA A 92 -4.05 -10.92 -12.10
C ALA A 92 -2.70 -11.66 -12.10
N SER A 93 -1.80 -11.32 -11.18
CA SER A 93 -0.47 -11.94 -11.09
C SER A 93 -0.50 -13.40 -10.63
N GLY A 94 -1.54 -13.80 -9.89
CA GLY A 94 -1.61 -15.12 -9.23
C GLY A 94 -0.55 -15.37 -8.15
N LYS A 95 0.23 -14.35 -7.75
CA LYS A 95 1.27 -14.46 -6.71
C LYS A 95 0.71 -14.15 -5.32
N ASP A 96 1.37 -14.69 -4.30
CA ASP A 96 1.08 -14.39 -2.89
C ASP A 96 1.71 -13.04 -2.49
N VAL A 97 0.99 -11.95 -2.74
CA VAL A 97 1.43 -10.58 -2.47
C VAL A 97 0.35 -9.81 -1.73
N GLY A 98 0.73 -9.09 -0.68
CA GLY A 98 -0.16 -8.24 0.09
C GLY A 98 -0.31 -6.81 -0.45
N PHE A 99 -1.39 -6.16 -0.03
CA PHE A 99 -1.67 -4.75 -0.28
C PHE A 99 -1.55 -3.93 1.01
N LYS A 100 -1.00 -2.72 0.91
CA LYS A 100 -0.92 -1.77 2.02
C LYS A 100 -1.37 -0.36 1.60
N ALA A 101 -2.58 0.03 2.00
CA ALA A 101 -3.04 1.42 1.93
C ALA A 101 -2.31 2.27 2.97
N ALA A 102 -1.68 3.37 2.58
CA ALA A 102 -0.93 4.22 3.48
C ALA A 102 -1.04 5.71 3.14
N GLY A 103 -1.18 6.52 4.18
CA GLY A 103 -1.40 7.97 4.09
C GLY A 103 -2.85 8.31 3.71
N GLY A 104 -3.49 9.20 4.47
CA GLY A 104 -4.84 9.68 4.18
C GLY A 104 -5.99 8.89 4.82
N VAL A 105 -5.79 7.63 5.25
CA VAL A 105 -6.83 6.84 5.94
C VAL A 105 -6.93 7.29 7.40
N LYS A 106 -8.01 7.98 7.75
CA LYS A 106 -8.17 8.64 9.05
C LYS A 106 -9.31 8.06 9.88
N THR A 107 -10.43 7.70 9.28
CA THR A 107 -11.62 7.28 10.03
C THR A 107 -11.94 5.79 9.88
N ALA A 108 -12.91 5.30 10.67
CA ALA A 108 -13.41 3.94 10.55
C ALA A 108 -14.08 3.72 9.19
N GLU A 109 -14.77 4.74 8.69
CA GLU A 109 -15.44 4.75 7.38
C GLU A 109 -14.42 4.65 6.26
N ASP A 110 -13.36 5.48 6.27
CA ASP A 110 -12.26 5.38 5.30
C ASP A 110 -11.70 3.96 5.27
N ALA A 111 -11.39 3.39 6.44
CA ALA A 111 -10.85 2.04 6.55
C ALA A 111 -11.83 0.98 6.03
N ALA A 112 -13.12 1.12 6.30
CA ALA A 112 -14.15 0.20 5.83
C ALA A 112 -14.22 0.16 4.30
N GLU A 113 -14.09 1.30 3.62
CA GLU A 113 -14.10 1.37 2.15
C GLU A 113 -12.95 0.56 1.53
N TYR A 114 -11.72 0.70 2.04
CA TYR A 114 -10.59 -0.10 1.53
C TYR A 114 -10.74 -1.60 1.81
N LEU A 115 -11.25 -1.98 2.98
CA LEU A 115 -11.49 -3.39 3.32
C LEU A 115 -12.58 -4.01 2.44
N ALA A 116 -13.66 -3.26 2.20
CA ALA A 116 -14.74 -3.67 1.30
C ALA A 116 -14.23 -3.84 -0.13
N LEU A 117 -13.46 -2.87 -0.65
CA LEU A 117 -12.83 -2.96 -1.97
C LEU A 117 -11.95 -4.20 -2.11
N ALA A 118 -11.09 -4.46 -1.12
CA ALA A 118 -10.23 -5.65 -1.11
C ALA A 118 -11.04 -6.95 -1.11
N ASN A 119 -12.08 -7.06 -0.27
CA ASN A 119 -12.94 -8.25 -0.26
C ASN A 119 -13.69 -8.44 -1.58
N ASN A 120 -14.18 -7.35 -2.21
CA ASN A 120 -14.89 -7.42 -3.48
C ASN A 120 -13.99 -7.92 -4.62
N ILE A 121 -12.73 -7.50 -4.64
CA ILE A 121 -11.78 -7.90 -5.69
C ILE A 121 -11.18 -9.28 -5.39
N MET A 122 -10.67 -9.49 -4.19
CA MET A 122 -9.86 -10.68 -3.84
C MET A 122 -10.70 -11.84 -3.31
N GLY A 123 -11.93 -11.58 -2.87
CA GLY A 123 -12.82 -12.56 -2.28
C GLY A 123 -12.75 -12.62 -0.75
N PRO A 124 -13.72 -13.31 -0.12
CA PRO A 124 -13.82 -13.40 1.33
C PRO A 124 -12.61 -14.15 1.91
N GLY A 125 -12.10 -13.66 3.05
CA GLY A 125 -10.99 -14.29 3.78
C GLY A 125 -9.60 -13.90 3.28
N TRP A 126 -9.48 -13.13 2.19
CA TRP A 126 -8.19 -12.62 1.74
C TRP A 126 -7.62 -11.56 2.70
N VAL A 127 -8.49 -10.67 3.19
CA VAL A 127 -8.12 -9.59 4.11
C VAL A 127 -7.69 -10.17 5.47
N THR A 128 -6.38 -10.29 5.63
CA THR A 128 -5.70 -10.86 6.80
C THR A 128 -4.42 -10.06 7.08
N PRO A 129 -3.80 -10.17 8.27
CA PRO A 129 -2.52 -9.50 8.52
C PRO A 129 -1.39 -9.90 7.55
N ALA A 130 -1.49 -11.07 6.91
CA ALA A 130 -0.53 -11.52 5.91
C ALA A 130 -0.69 -10.81 4.55
N HIS A 131 -1.89 -10.33 4.22
CA HIS A 131 -2.21 -9.78 2.89
C HIS A 131 -2.69 -8.34 2.90
N PHE A 132 -3.13 -7.79 4.03
CA PHE A 132 -3.66 -6.44 4.11
C PHE A 132 -3.10 -5.69 5.32
N ARG A 133 -2.68 -4.43 5.11
CA ARG A 133 -2.22 -3.54 6.18
C ARG A 133 -2.72 -2.12 5.93
N PHE A 134 -3.04 -1.40 7.00
CA PHE A 134 -3.07 0.07 6.98
C PHE A 134 -1.73 0.64 7.44
N GLY A 135 -1.19 1.59 6.68
CA GLY A 135 -0.09 2.45 7.09
C GLY A 135 -0.63 3.78 7.57
N ALA A 136 -1.00 3.86 8.85
CA ALA A 136 -1.62 5.03 9.45
C ALA A 136 -0.99 5.34 10.81
N SER A 137 -1.01 6.62 11.20
CA SER A 137 -0.54 7.12 12.49
C SER A 137 -1.71 7.52 13.41
N SER A 138 -2.67 8.28 12.90
CA SER A 138 -3.83 8.77 13.69
C SER A 138 -5.03 7.82 13.71
N LEU A 139 -5.09 6.85 12.78
CA LEU A 139 -6.27 5.98 12.61
C LEU A 139 -6.63 5.20 13.88
N LEU A 140 -5.64 4.74 14.66
CA LEU A 140 -5.88 3.94 15.87
C LEU A 140 -6.79 4.68 16.87
N GLY A 141 -6.52 5.96 17.13
CA GLY A 141 -7.32 6.75 18.07
C GLY A 141 -8.77 6.87 17.61
N ASN A 142 -8.99 7.12 16.32
CA ASN A 142 -10.33 7.22 15.74
C ASN A 142 -11.08 5.88 15.79
N LEU A 143 -10.42 4.76 15.50
CA LEU A 143 -11.02 3.44 15.62
C LEU A 143 -11.43 3.12 17.07
N LEU A 144 -10.58 3.45 18.05
CA LEU A 144 -10.91 3.26 19.47
C LEU A 144 -12.09 4.11 19.91
N ALA A 145 -12.19 5.36 19.42
CA ALA A 145 -13.32 6.24 19.69
C ALA A 145 -14.62 5.67 19.13
N THR A 146 -14.62 5.20 17.88
CA THR A 146 -15.77 4.55 17.24
C THR A 146 -16.22 3.31 18.03
N LEU A 147 -15.29 2.43 18.43
CA LEU A 147 -15.61 1.23 19.22
C LEU A 147 -16.16 1.53 20.61
N SER A 148 -15.77 2.67 21.19
CA SER A 148 -16.25 3.12 22.50
C SER A 148 -17.60 3.85 22.43
N GLY A 149 -18.18 4.03 21.23
CA GLY A 149 -19.42 4.80 21.03
C GLY A 149 -19.24 6.33 21.15
N ASN A 150 -17.99 6.81 21.23
CA ASN A 150 -17.68 8.24 21.34
C ASN A 150 -17.51 8.85 19.93
N THR A 151 -18.62 9.10 19.25
CA THR A 151 -18.63 9.69 17.89
C THR A 151 -18.25 11.19 17.85
N ASN A 152 -17.94 11.80 18.99
CA ASN A 152 -17.62 13.24 19.12
C ASN A 152 -16.14 13.54 19.40
N ALA A 153 -15.24 12.57 19.35
CA ALA A 153 -13.81 12.86 19.47
C ALA A 153 -13.31 13.47 18.14
N ALA A 154 -13.12 14.79 18.11
CA ALA A 154 -12.43 15.47 17.03
C ALA A 154 -11.07 14.79 16.74
N PRO A 155 -10.59 14.77 15.48
CA PRO A 155 -9.34 14.12 15.14
C PRO A 155 -8.20 14.75 15.96
N GLN A 156 -7.68 14.02 16.95
CA GLN A 156 -6.48 14.41 17.68
C GLN A 156 -5.26 14.16 16.77
N GLY A 157 -5.00 15.12 15.89
CA GLY A 157 -3.80 15.19 15.09
C GLY A 157 -2.77 16.08 15.75
N GLN A 158 -1.89 15.50 16.56
CA GLN A 158 -0.52 16.02 16.73
C GLN A 158 0.42 14.85 17.03
N GLY A 159 1.26 14.55 16.06
CA GLY A 159 2.29 13.52 16.14
C GLY A 159 3.19 13.67 14.93
N GLY A 160 4.09 14.64 15.02
CA GLY A 160 5.21 14.82 14.09
C GLY A 160 6.17 13.63 14.15
N TYR A 161 7.05 13.59 13.14
CA TYR A 161 8.13 12.62 12.98
C TYR A 161 8.99 12.44 14.24
#